data_AF-A0A5K0W7V1-F1
#
_entry.id   AF-A0A5K0W7V1-F1
#
_cell.length_a   1.000
_cell.length_b   1.000
_cell.length_c   1.000
_cell.angle_alpha   90.00
_cell.angle_beta   90.00
_cell.angle_gamma   90.00
#
_symmetry.space_group_name_H-M   'P 1'
#
loop_
_entity.id
_entity.type
_entity.pdbx_description
1 polymer ?
#
loop_
_entity_poly.entity_id
_entity_poly.type
_entity_poly.pdbx_seq_one_letter_code
_entity_poly.pdbx_strand_id
1 'polypeptide(L)'
;QCLTGSLDPSKVKGKIVFCLRGKEARVSKGLEVRRAGGAAVILGNIKLNGAEISVDAYVLPGTAVVYKDTKAILKYIKSSKNPVAKIMPAKTILDVKPAPVMAAFSSVGPNSVEPNILK
;
A
#
# COMPACT_ATOMS: atom_id res chain seq x y z
N GLN A 1 -3.74 -6.43 -9.22
CA GLN A 1 -3.36 -6.68 -7.82
C GLN A 1 -2.25 -7.71 -7.85
N CYS A 2 -1.19 -7.55 -7.05
CA CYS A 2 -0.01 -8.42 -7.08
C CYS A 2 -0.20 -9.59 -6.11
N LEU A 3 -0.97 -10.59 -6.53
CA LEU A 3 -1.21 -11.81 -5.75
C LEU A 3 -0.10 -12.82 -6.03
N THR A 4 0.13 -13.73 -5.10
CA THR A 4 1.09 -14.84 -5.28
C THR A 4 0.90 -15.53 -6.64
N GLY A 5 1.96 -15.57 -7.46
CA GLY A 5 1.97 -16.21 -8.79
C GLY A 5 1.27 -15.42 -9.91
N SER A 6 0.74 -14.23 -9.65
CA SER A 6 -0.03 -13.46 -10.64
C SER A 6 0.81 -12.56 -11.56
N LEU A 7 2.07 -12.28 -11.20
CA LEU A 7 2.94 -11.42 -12.00
C LEU A 7 3.71 -12.22 -13.04
N ASP A 8 3.61 -11.76 -14.28
CA ASP A 8 4.42 -12.21 -15.42
C ASP A 8 5.82 -11.57 -15.33
N PRO A 9 6.88 -12.38 -15.13
CA PRO A 9 8.25 -11.86 -15.02
C PRO A 9 8.69 -11.02 -16.22
N SER A 10 8.24 -11.35 -17.43
CA SER A 10 8.61 -10.63 -18.65
C SER A 10 8.13 -9.17 -18.64
N LYS A 11 7.02 -8.89 -17.92
CA LYS A 11 6.42 -7.57 -17.84
C LYS A 11 6.98 -6.72 -16.70
N VAL A 12 7.48 -7.34 -15.64
CA VAL A 12 7.83 -6.64 -14.38
C VAL A 12 9.33 -6.63 -14.06
N LYS A 13 10.14 -7.49 -14.69
CA LYS A 13 11.57 -7.59 -14.40
C LYS A 13 12.27 -6.23 -14.51
N GLY A 14 12.96 -5.82 -13.43
CA GLY A 14 13.67 -4.56 -13.34
C GLY A 14 12.80 -3.31 -13.19
N LYS A 15 11.47 -3.44 -13.01
CA LYS A 15 10.53 -2.31 -12.93
C LYS A 15 10.02 -2.05 -11.52
N ILE A 16 9.52 -0.84 -11.31
CA ILE A 16 8.71 -0.49 -10.15
C ILE A 16 7.28 -0.96 -10.42
N VAL A 17 6.74 -1.81 -9.54
CA VAL A 17 5.41 -2.39 -9.73
C VAL A 17 4.39 -1.72 -8.81
N PHE A 18 3.31 -1.23 -9.40
CA PHE A 18 2.18 -0.67 -8.65
C PHE A 18 1.16 -1.75 -8.29
N CYS A 19 0.97 -1.97 -6.99
CA CYS A 19 0.11 -3.00 -6.44
C CYS A 19 -1.02 -2.38 -5.62
N LEU A 20 -2.26 -2.80 -5.85
CA LEU A 20 -3.38 -2.40 -4.99
C LEU A 20 -3.45 -3.29 -3.73
N ARG A 21 -3.78 -2.67 -2.59
CA ARG A 21 -4.08 -3.34 -1.31
C ARG A 21 -5.32 -4.24 -1.43
N GLY A 22 -5.37 -5.28 -0.60
CA GLY A 22 -6.48 -6.24 -0.49
C GLY A 22 -6.16 -7.65 -0.98
N LYS A 23 -7.10 -8.58 -0.75
CA LYS A 23 -7.06 -10.04 -1.02
C LYS A 23 -5.99 -10.86 -0.30
N GLU A 24 -4.79 -10.33 -0.13
CA GLU A 24 -3.67 -10.95 0.58
C GLU A 24 -2.98 -9.91 1.46
N ALA A 25 -2.11 -10.38 2.35
CA ALA A 25 -1.27 -9.53 3.20
C ALA A 25 -0.44 -8.55 2.34
N ARG A 26 -0.22 -7.35 2.89
CA ARG A 26 0.50 -6.26 2.22
C ARG A 26 1.94 -6.68 1.86
N VAL A 27 2.61 -7.37 2.77
CA VAL A 27 3.98 -7.89 2.60
C VAL A 27 4.07 -8.94 1.48
N SER A 28 3.07 -9.82 1.35
CA SER A 28 3.05 -10.86 0.30
C SER A 28 3.12 -10.27 -1.12
N LYS A 29 2.57 -9.07 -1.31
CA LYS A 29 2.63 -8.36 -2.60
C LYS A 29 4.07 -7.97 -2.97
N GLY A 30 4.85 -7.53 -1.99
CA GLY A 30 6.28 -7.24 -2.17
C GLY A 30 7.09 -8.50 -2.46
N LEU A 31 6.76 -9.61 -1.80
CA LEU A 31 7.37 -10.92 -2.08
C LEU A 31 7.08 -11.40 -3.50
N GLU A 32 5.85 -11.23 -3.99
CA GLU A 32 5.47 -11.56 -5.36
C GLU A 32 6.21 -10.70 -6.38
N VAL A 33 6.33 -9.39 -6.14
CA VAL A 33 7.12 -8.49 -6.99
C VAL A 33 8.59 -8.96 -7.05
N ARG A 34 9.16 -9.33 -5.90
CA ARG A 34 10.52 -9.88 -5.83
C ARG A 34 10.65 -11.20 -6.60
N ARG A 35 9.70 -12.13 -6.43
CA ARG A 35 9.66 -13.42 -7.13
C ARG A 35 9.68 -13.23 -8.65
N ALA A 36 8.90 -12.27 -9.15
CA ALA A 36 8.84 -11.96 -10.58
C ALA A 36 10.00 -11.08 -11.10
N GLY A 37 10.96 -10.73 -10.24
CA GLY A 37 12.16 -9.96 -10.61
C GLY A 37 11.95 -8.44 -10.68
N GLY A 38 10.89 -7.91 -10.08
CA GLY A 38 10.66 -6.47 -9.96
C GLY A 38 11.68 -5.79 -9.04
N ALA A 39 11.95 -4.51 -9.31
CA ALA A 39 12.96 -3.73 -8.61
C ALA A 39 12.42 -3.01 -7.36
N ALA A 40 11.13 -2.67 -7.34
CA ALA A 40 10.49 -1.95 -6.24
C ALA A 40 8.97 -2.11 -6.27
N VAL A 41 8.30 -1.76 -5.17
CA VAL A 41 6.84 -1.85 -5.04
C VAL A 41 6.21 -0.55 -4.54
N ILE A 42 5.13 -0.11 -5.19
CA ILE A 42 4.25 0.95 -4.69
C ILE A 42 2.92 0.31 -4.33
N LEU A 43 2.53 0.40 -3.05
CA LEU A 43 1.29 -0.15 -2.54
C LEU A 43 0.21 0.93 -2.47
N GLY A 44 -0.77 0.87 -3.38
CA GLY A 44 -1.92 1.78 -3.40
C GLY A 44 -3.07 1.29 -2.53
N ASN A 45 -3.53 2.14 -1.61
CA ASN A 45 -4.77 1.91 -0.86
C ASN A 45 -6.00 1.87 -1.78
N ILE A 46 -6.99 1.08 -1.39
CA ILE A 46 -8.33 1.11 -2.01
C ILE A 46 -9.24 2.08 -1.25
N LYS A 47 -10.44 2.34 -1.80
CA LYS A 47 -11.40 3.30 -1.22
C LYS A 47 -11.69 3.04 0.26
N LEU A 48 -11.79 1.76 0.66
CA LEU A 48 -12.05 1.33 2.03
C LEU A 48 -10.98 1.78 3.03
N ASN A 49 -9.73 1.98 2.60
CA ASN A 49 -8.63 2.41 3.47
C ASN A 49 -8.46 3.94 3.52
N GLY A 50 -9.08 4.67 2.61
CA GLY A 50 -9.05 6.14 2.60
C GLY A 50 -7.65 6.74 2.70
N ALA A 51 -7.45 7.55 3.74
CA ALA A 51 -6.22 8.28 4.04
C ALA A 51 -5.28 7.55 5.03
N GLU A 52 -5.56 6.29 5.37
CA GLU A 52 -4.70 5.48 6.23
C GLU A 52 -3.28 5.38 5.63
N ILE A 53 -2.27 5.72 6.42
CA ILE A 53 -0.87 5.52 6.03
C ILE A 53 -0.43 4.14 6.54
N SER A 54 -0.35 3.18 5.61
CA SER A 54 0.17 1.85 5.92
C SER A 54 1.69 1.88 6.04
N VAL A 55 2.19 1.54 7.23
CA VAL A 55 3.62 1.34 7.47
C VAL A 55 3.87 -0.15 7.63
N ASP A 56 4.43 -0.78 6.60
CA ASP A 56 4.88 -2.17 6.63
C ASP A 56 6.37 -2.22 6.29
N ALA A 57 7.07 -3.24 6.80
CA ALA A 57 8.41 -3.54 6.31
C ALA A 57 8.32 -4.16 4.90
N TYR A 58 9.02 -3.56 3.94
CA TYR A 58 9.09 -4.05 2.57
C TYR A 58 10.38 -4.84 2.33
N VAL A 59 10.26 -5.97 1.62
CA VAL A 59 11.40 -6.82 1.20
C VAL A 59 12.18 -6.28 -0.01
N LEU A 60 11.66 -5.21 -0.62
CA LEU A 60 12.24 -4.44 -1.72
C LEU A 60 12.09 -2.95 -1.37
N PRO A 61 12.82 -2.04 -2.03
CA PRO A 61 12.47 -0.63 -1.98
C PRO A 61 10.97 -0.45 -2.26
N GLY A 62 10.28 0.28 -1.38
CA GLY A 62 8.83 0.40 -1.52
C GLY A 62 8.21 1.48 -0.66
N THR A 63 6.98 1.84 -1.03
CA THR A 63 6.17 2.83 -0.31
C THR A 63 4.69 2.50 -0.41
N ALA A 64 3.91 2.88 0.61
CA ALA A 64 2.45 2.89 0.54
C ALA A 64 1.95 4.29 0.21
N VAL A 65 0.81 4.38 -0.50
CA VAL A 65 0.17 5.65 -0.83
C VAL A 65 -1.32 5.60 -0.51
N VAL A 66 -1.86 6.74 -0.08
CA VAL A 66 -3.29 6.88 0.25
C VAL A 66 -4.17 6.74 -0.99
N TYR A 67 -5.48 6.56 -0.81
CA TYR A 67 -6.40 6.32 -1.92
C TYR A 67 -6.45 7.47 -2.93
N LYS A 68 -6.29 8.73 -2.48
CA LYS A 68 -6.20 9.90 -3.36
C LYS A 68 -5.04 9.76 -4.35
N ASP A 69 -3.86 9.41 -3.85
CA ASP A 69 -2.64 9.28 -4.64
C ASP A 69 -2.64 8.03 -5.49
N THR A 70 -3.27 6.95 -5.02
CA THR A 70 -3.57 5.75 -5.83
C THR A 70 -4.28 6.14 -7.13
N LYS A 71 -5.32 6.98 -7.06
CA LYS A 71 -6.04 7.44 -8.25
C LYS A 71 -5.14 8.28 -9.16
N ALA A 72 -4.33 9.17 -8.58
CA ALA A 72 -3.43 10.03 -9.34
C ALA A 72 -2.35 9.20 -10.08
N ILE A 73 -1.72 8.24 -9.39
CA ILE A 73 -0.70 7.36 -9.97
C ILE A 73 -1.30 6.46 -11.05
N LEU A 74 -2.49 5.87 -10.82
CA LEU A 74 -3.15 5.07 -11.86
C LEU A 74 -3.51 5.90 -13.09
N LYS A 75 -3.91 7.16 -12.91
CA LYS A 75 -4.14 8.10 -14.03
C LYS A 75 -2.83 8.34 -14.79
N TYR A 76 -1.74 8.62 -14.09
CA TYR A 76 -0.42 8.84 -14.68
C TYR A 76 0.08 7.62 -15.47
N ILE A 77 -0.02 6.41 -14.91
CA ILE A 77 0.37 5.16 -15.58
C ILE A 77 -0.41 4.97 -16.88
N LYS A 78 -1.70 5.34 -16.91
CA LYS A 78 -2.56 5.20 -18.09
C LYS A 78 -2.33 6.29 -19.15
N SER A 79 -1.91 7.49 -18.75
CA SER A 79 -1.74 8.63 -19.66
C SER A 79 -0.34 8.73 -20.27
N SER A 80 0.67 8.09 -19.67
CA SER A 80 2.05 8.09 -20.18
C SER A 80 2.36 6.80 -20.92
N LYS A 81 3.02 6.89 -22.08
CA LYS A 81 3.53 5.72 -22.81
C LYS A 81 4.66 5.02 -22.06
N ASN A 82 5.51 5.79 -21.39
CA ASN A 82 6.68 5.33 -20.65
C ASN A 82 6.70 5.93 -19.25
N PRO A 83 5.85 5.45 -18.32
CA PRO A 83 5.81 5.97 -16.96
C PRO A 83 7.10 5.62 -16.22
N VAL A 84 7.69 6.61 -15.55
CA VAL A 84 8.87 6.46 -14.70
C VAL A 84 8.57 7.03 -13.32
N ALA A 85 9.20 6.48 -12.29
CA ALA A 85 9.05 6.95 -10.92
C ALA A 85 10.36 6.79 -10.16
N LYS A 86 10.52 7.60 -9.11
CA LYS A 86 11.64 7.53 -8.18
C LYS A 86 11.08 7.43 -6.76
N ILE A 87 11.48 6.40 -6.04
CA ILE A 87 11.19 6.28 -4.60
C ILE A 87 12.37 6.93 -3.87
N MET A 88 12.09 7.97 -3.11
CA MET A 88 13.08 8.68 -2.31
C MET A 88 13.28 7.97 -0.96
N PRO A 89 14.44 8.14 -0.30
CA PRO A 89 14.62 7.70 1.08
C PRO A 89 13.53 8.27 1.99
N ALA A 90 13.08 7.46 2.94
CA ALA A 90 12.04 7.85 3.90
C ALA A 90 12.52 9.04 4.75
N LYS A 91 11.56 9.91 5.10
CA LYS A 91 11.76 11.02 6.03
C LYS A 91 10.68 10.99 7.09
N THR A 92 11.06 11.30 8.33
CA THR A 92 10.11 11.52 9.42
C THR A 92 9.49 12.90 9.26
N ILE A 93 8.16 12.97 9.35
CA ILE A 93 7.40 14.22 9.32
C ILE A 93 6.64 14.31 10.64
N LEU A 94 6.83 15.42 11.36
CA LEU A 94 6.14 15.72 12.61
C LEU A 94 4.99 16.71 12.36
N ASP A 95 4.11 16.88 13.35
CA ASP A 95 3.00 17.85 13.34
C ASP A 95 2.00 17.69 12.19
N VAL A 96 1.81 16.45 11.71
CA VAL A 96 0.81 16.11 10.70
C VAL A 96 -0.60 16.33 11.26
N LYS A 97 -1.48 16.95 10.47
CA LYS A 97 -2.88 17.21 10.84
C LYS A 97 -3.85 16.46 9.92
N PRO A 98 -4.92 15.86 10.46
CA PRO A 98 -5.26 15.76 11.89
C PRO A 98 -4.42 14.69 12.62
N ALA A 99 -4.05 14.98 13.87
CA ALA A 99 -3.47 14.02 14.81
C ALA A 99 -3.88 14.40 16.25
N PRO A 100 -4.23 13.42 17.12
CA PRO A 100 -4.29 11.99 16.86
C PRO A 100 -5.52 11.58 16.04
N VAL A 101 -5.44 10.42 15.38
CA VAL A 101 -6.57 9.75 14.73
C VAL A 101 -6.52 8.26 15.07
N MET A 102 -7.67 7.60 15.20
CA MET A 102 -7.70 6.16 15.44
C MET A 102 -7.08 5.42 14.26
N ALA A 103 -6.20 4.45 14.56
CA ALA A 103 -5.64 3.58 13.54
C ALA A 103 -6.73 2.70 12.93
N ALA A 104 -6.70 2.49 11.61
CA ALA A 104 -7.74 1.74 10.91
C ALA A 104 -7.86 0.26 11.33
N PHE A 105 -6.82 -0.31 11.95
CA PHE A 105 -6.82 -1.68 12.46
C PHE A 105 -7.27 -1.77 13.93
N SER A 106 -7.54 -0.64 14.60
CA SER A 106 -8.02 -0.66 15.97
C SER A 106 -9.37 -1.36 16.02
N SER A 107 -9.48 -2.37 16.89
CA SER A 107 -10.78 -2.94 17.23
C SER A 107 -11.69 -1.85 17.75
N VAL A 108 -12.96 -1.96 17.39
CA VAL A 108 -14.03 -1.08 17.84
C VAL A 108 -15.03 -1.92 18.62
N GLY A 109 -15.63 -1.30 19.63
CA GLY A 109 -16.70 -1.93 20.39
C GLY A 109 -17.97 -2.21 19.55
N PRO A 110 -19.03 -2.71 20.18
CA PRO A 110 -19.17 -2.88 21.64
C PRO A 110 -18.40 -4.09 22.19
N ASN A 111 -18.28 -4.15 23.52
CA ASN A 111 -17.83 -5.34 24.22
C ASN A 111 -18.80 -6.51 23.95
N SER A 112 -18.28 -7.62 23.42
CA SER A 112 -19.10 -8.80 23.08
C SER A 112 -19.51 -9.65 24.29
N VAL A 113 -18.87 -9.47 25.45
CA VAL A 113 -19.18 -10.20 26.69
C VAL A 113 -20.25 -9.48 27.50
N GLU A 114 -20.06 -8.18 27.71
CA GLU A 114 -20.98 -7.33 28.47
C GLU A 114 -21.13 -5.98 27.74
N PRO A 115 -22.17 -5.82 26.89
CA PRO A 115 -22.36 -4.61 26.09
C PRO A 115 -22.54 -3.32 26.90
N ASN A 116 -22.91 -3.42 28.18
CA ASN A 116 -23.05 -2.25 29.07
C ASN A 116 -21.70 -1.73 29.59
N ILE A 117 -20.60 -2.47 29.39
CA ILE A 117 -19.24 -2.01 29.70
C ILE A 117 -18.57 -1.54 28.41
N LEU A 118 -18.34 -0.23 28.30
CA LEU A 118 -17.63 0.37 27.17
C LEU A 118 -16.23 -0.22 27.01
N LYS A 119 -15.91 -0.62 25.76
CA LYS A 119 -14.60 -1.10 25.31
C LYS A 119 -14.30 -0.58 23.92
#